data_AF-A0AAP5Z1L0-F1
#
_entry.id   AF-A0AAP5Z1L0-F1
#
_cell.length_a   1.000
_cell.length_b   1.000
_cell.length_c   1.000
_cell.angle_alpha   90.00
_cell.angle_beta   90.00
_cell.angle_gamma   90.00
#
_symmetry.space_group_name_H-M   'P 1'
#
loop_
_entity.id
_entity.type
_entity.pdbx_description
1 polymer ?
#
loop_
_entity_poly.entity_id
_entity_poly.type
_entity_poly.pdbx_seq_one_letter_code
_entity_poly.pdbx_strand_id
1 'polypeptide(L)'
;FGIALPAYDIESLTPHVQIVEAEPSLVAFLSKLDWGVAVLGDLDACRRVAYENVEDALNAQIDYAELRFSPYYMAMKHKLPVAGVVEAVVDGVQAGMRDFGIKTNLIGIMSRTFGTDACQQELDAILSQKDHIVAVDLAGDELGQPGDRFVSHFKQVRDAGLNVTVHAAEAAGAESTWQAIQELGATRIGHGVKAIHDPKLMDYLAENRIGIESCLTSNFQ
;
A
#
# COMPACT_ATOMS: atom_id res chain seq x y z
N PHE A 1 -1.92 -4.35 -24.35
CA PHE A 1 -3.36 -4.01 -24.20
C PHE A 1 -3.87 -2.89 -25.12
N GLY A 2 -3.06 -2.29 -26.01
CA GLY A 2 -3.55 -1.25 -26.94
C GLY A 2 -3.97 0.07 -26.27
N ILE A 3 -3.37 0.38 -25.12
CA ILE A 3 -3.70 1.57 -24.31
C ILE A 3 -2.90 2.76 -24.86
N ALA A 4 -3.58 3.87 -25.14
CA ALA A 4 -2.92 5.11 -25.50
C ALA A 4 -2.23 5.70 -24.27
N LEU A 5 -0.91 5.89 -24.37
CA LEU A 5 -0.07 6.48 -23.34
C LEU A 5 0.17 7.97 -23.63
N PRO A 6 0.53 8.78 -22.62
CA PRO A 6 0.85 10.19 -22.82
C PRO A 6 2.16 10.40 -23.61
N ALA A 7 2.96 9.35 -23.74
CA ALA A 7 4.27 9.33 -24.39
C ALA A 7 4.64 7.89 -24.81
N TYR A 8 5.58 7.73 -25.74
CA TYR A 8 5.94 6.43 -26.35
C TYR A 8 7.44 6.07 -26.25
N ASP A 9 8.20 6.87 -25.51
CA ASP A 9 9.58 6.60 -25.14
C ASP A 9 9.78 6.89 -23.65
N ILE A 10 10.87 6.39 -23.06
CA ILE A 10 11.12 6.47 -21.61
C ILE A 10 11.25 7.93 -21.18
N GLU A 11 12.00 8.75 -21.92
CA GLU A 11 12.31 10.12 -21.56
C GLU A 11 11.02 10.97 -21.53
N SER A 12 10.18 10.84 -22.55
CA SER A 12 8.91 11.57 -22.63
C SER A 12 7.83 11.02 -21.69
N LEU A 13 7.87 9.74 -21.31
CA LEU A 13 6.91 9.14 -20.37
C LEU A 13 7.24 9.43 -18.91
N THR A 14 8.53 9.52 -18.57
CA THR A 14 9.02 9.76 -17.20
C THR A 14 8.26 10.86 -16.45
N PRO A 15 8.04 12.08 -16.97
CA PRO A 15 7.34 13.12 -16.21
C PRO A 15 5.87 12.80 -15.91
N HIS A 16 5.25 11.84 -16.59
CA HIS A 16 3.86 11.42 -16.35
C HIS A 16 3.72 10.35 -15.28
N VAL A 17 4.80 9.59 -15.01
CA VAL A 17 4.79 8.42 -14.11
C VAL A 17 5.75 8.57 -12.93
N GLN A 18 6.51 9.66 -12.87
CA GLN A 18 7.43 10.01 -11.81
C GLN A 18 7.16 11.44 -11.32
N ILE A 19 7.38 11.67 -10.03
CA ILE A 19 7.38 13.02 -9.44
C ILE A 19 8.55 13.82 -10.03
N VAL A 20 8.26 15.02 -10.53
CA VAL A 20 9.26 15.93 -11.12
C VAL A 20 9.63 17.03 -10.12
N GLU A 21 8.62 17.63 -9.50
CA GLU A 21 8.73 18.59 -8.41
C GLU A 21 7.73 18.19 -7.32
N ALA A 22 7.91 18.70 -6.10
CA ALA A 22 7.00 18.40 -4.99
C ALA A 22 5.55 18.77 -5.35
N GLU A 23 4.63 17.84 -5.09
CA GLU A 23 3.22 18.00 -5.38
C GLU A 23 2.54 18.76 -4.23
N PRO A 24 1.46 19.53 -4.50
CA PRO A 24 0.83 20.39 -3.49
C PRO A 24 0.05 19.61 -2.41
N SER A 25 -0.13 18.30 -2.57
CA SER A 25 -0.90 17.45 -1.64
C SER A 25 -0.67 15.96 -1.92
N LEU A 26 -0.99 15.13 -0.92
CA LEU A 26 -1.00 13.66 -1.05
C LEU A 26 -1.85 13.17 -2.24
N VAL A 27 -3.03 13.76 -2.47
CA VAL A 27 -3.90 13.33 -3.57
C VAL A 27 -3.29 13.66 -4.94
N ALA A 28 -2.55 14.77 -5.06
CA ALA A 28 -1.82 15.09 -6.28
C ALA A 28 -0.66 14.11 -6.51
N PHE A 29 0.10 13.77 -5.46
CA PHE A 29 1.13 12.72 -5.49
C PHE A 29 0.57 11.37 -5.98
N LEU A 30 -0.55 10.92 -5.40
CA LEU A 30 -1.18 9.63 -5.72
C LEU A 30 -1.56 9.49 -7.21
N SER A 31 -1.89 10.60 -7.89
CA SER A 31 -2.24 10.57 -9.32
C SER A 31 -1.11 10.11 -10.23
N LYS A 32 0.15 10.19 -9.79
CA LYS A 32 1.30 9.68 -10.57
C LYS A 32 1.29 8.16 -10.74
N LEU A 33 0.64 7.43 -9.85
CA LEU A 33 0.58 5.98 -9.89
C LEU A 33 -0.45 5.47 -10.92
N ASP A 34 -1.38 6.32 -11.36
CA ASP A 34 -2.52 5.94 -12.19
C ASP A 34 -2.10 5.30 -13.51
N TRP A 35 -1.05 5.81 -14.16
CA TRP A 35 -0.58 5.26 -15.42
C TRP A 35 0.04 3.87 -15.29
N GLY A 36 0.68 3.58 -14.15
CA GLY A 36 1.24 2.26 -13.87
C GLY A 36 0.17 1.19 -13.76
N VAL A 37 -0.86 1.44 -12.95
CA VAL A 37 -1.99 0.48 -12.84
C VAL A 37 -2.89 0.50 -14.07
N ALA A 38 -2.93 1.60 -14.83
CA ALA A 38 -3.74 1.68 -16.03
C ALA A 38 -3.33 0.65 -17.09
N VAL A 39 -2.09 0.14 -17.07
CA VAL A 39 -1.59 -0.84 -18.04
C VAL A 39 -1.69 -2.30 -17.58
N LEU A 40 -2.29 -2.57 -16.41
CA LEU A 40 -2.54 -3.93 -15.91
C LEU A 40 -3.77 -4.55 -16.59
N GLY A 41 -3.64 -4.95 -17.86
CA GLY A 41 -4.76 -5.40 -18.67
C GLY A 41 -5.17 -6.86 -18.50
N ASP A 42 -4.36 -7.68 -17.82
CA ASP A 42 -4.68 -9.06 -17.43
C ASP A 42 -3.90 -9.46 -16.15
N LEU A 43 -4.17 -10.67 -15.65
CA LEU A 43 -3.53 -11.19 -14.43
C LEU A 43 -2.04 -11.49 -14.65
N ASP A 44 -1.62 -11.82 -15.86
CA ASP A 44 -0.21 -12.05 -16.19
C ASP A 44 0.61 -10.76 -16.05
N ALA A 45 0.02 -9.60 -16.40
CA ALA A 45 0.63 -8.30 -16.16
C ALA A 45 0.81 -8.02 -14.66
N CYS A 46 -0.17 -8.37 -13.82
CA CYS A 46 -0.04 -8.25 -12.37
C CYS A 46 1.07 -9.15 -11.81
N ARG A 47 1.12 -10.41 -12.26
CA ARG A 47 2.17 -11.37 -11.89
C ARG A 47 3.56 -10.89 -12.30
N ARG A 48 3.67 -10.31 -13.49
CA ARG A 48 4.92 -9.74 -14.01
C ARG A 48 5.42 -8.61 -13.12
N VAL A 49 4.59 -7.61 -12.82
CA VAL A 49 5.01 -6.47 -11.99
C VAL A 49 5.41 -6.93 -10.59
N ALA A 50 4.69 -7.90 -10.01
CA ALA A 50 5.05 -8.48 -8.72
C ALA A 50 6.40 -9.19 -8.74
N TYR A 51 6.71 -9.93 -9.80
CA TYR A 51 8.02 -10.57 -10.01
C TYR A 51 9.15 -9.54 -10.15
N GLU A 52 8.95 -8.54 -11.01
CA GLU A 52 9.92 -7.46 -11.26
C GLU A 52 10.20 -6.65 -9.99
N ASN A 53 9.21 -6.45 -9.10
CA ASN A 53 9.43 -5.76 -7.81
C ASN A 53 10.39 -6.52 -6.87
N VAL A 54 10.47 -7.86 -6.97
CA VAL A 54 11.46 -8.62 -6.20
C VAL A 54 12.86 -8.46 -6.80
N GLU A 55 12.97 -8.35 -8.12
CA GLU A 55 14.23 -8.01 -8.81
C GLU A 55 14.71 -6.60 -8.44
N ASP A 56 13.79 -5.63 -8.39
CA ASP A 56 14.10 -4.26 -7.97
C ASP A 56 14.59 -4.21 -6.52
N ALA A 57 13.99 -4.99 -5.62
CA ALA A 57 14.46 -5.10 -4.24
C ALA A 57 15.91 -5.64 -4.17
N LEU A 58 16.28 -6.59 -5.04
CA LEU A 58 17.65 -7.07 -5.18
C LEU A 58 18.60 -5.98 -5.63
N ASN A 59 18.23 -5.28 -6.68
CA ASN A 59 19.05 -4.21 -7.24
C ASN A 59 19.20 -3.03 -6.26
N ALA A 60 18.23 -2.85 -5.36
CA ALA A 60 18.27 -1.90 -4.26
C ALA A 60 19.07 -2.39 -3.02
N GLN A 61 19.70 -3.58 -3.09
CA GLN A 61 20.48 -4.18 -2.00
C GLN A 61 19.66 -4.45 -0.72
N ILE A 62 18.39 -4.85 -0.89
CA ILE A 62 17.50 -5.17 0.23
C ILE A 62 17.57 -6.67 0.56
N ASP A 63 17.87 -7.02 1.82
CA ASP A 63 17.88 -8.42 2.27
C ASP A 63 16.46 -8.98 2.55
N TYR A 64 15.54 -8.11 2.95
CA TYR A 64 14.15 -8.43 3.26
C TYR A 64 13.21 -7.29 2.88
N ALA A 65 12.17 -7.61 2.12
CA ALA A 65 11.14 -6.65 1.72
C ALA A 65 9.74 -7.07 2.18
N GLU A 66 8.92 -6.09 2.56
CA GLU A 66 7.47 -6.23 2.68
C GLU A 66 6.82 -5.42 1.55
N LEU A 67 6.44 -6.11 0.48
CA LEU A 67 5.77 -5.48 -0.66
C LEU A 67 4.29 -5.30 -0.32
N ARG A 68 3.83 -4.05 -0.30
CA ARG A 68 2.42 -3.70 -0.09
C ARG A 68 1.73 -3.40 -1.41
N PHE A 69 0.50 -3.87 -1.61
CA PHE A 69 -0.23 -3.68 -2.85
C PHE A 69 -1.74 -3.61 -2.62
N SER A 70 -2.43 -2.75 -3.39
CA SER A 70 -3.89 -2.66 -3.42
C SER A 70 -4.42 -3.44 -4.63
N PRO A 71 -4.93 -4.67 -4.45
CA PRO A 71 -5.44 -5.46 -5.57
C PRO A 71 -6.68 -4.81 -6.22
N TYR A 72 -7.48 -4.05 -5.48
CA TYR A 72 -8.62 -3.32 -6.05
C TYR A 72 -8.14 -2.20 -6.97
N TYR A 73 -7.17 -1.40 -6.54
CA TYR A 73 -6.59 -0.33 -7.36
C TYR A 73 -5.91 -0.87 -8.62
N MET A 74 -5.17 -1.97 -8.49
CA MET A 74 -4.56 -2.66 -9.63
C MET A 74 -5.61 -3.19 -10.62
N ALA A 75 -6.72 -3.72 -10.12
CA ALA A 75 -7.78 -4.32 -10.93
C ALA A 75 -8.69 -3.29 -11.62
N MET A 76 -8.88 -2.10 -11.04
CA MET A 76 -10.03 -1.24 -11.35
C MET A 76 -10.12 -0.80 -12.82
N LYS A 77 -8.97 -0.57 -13.49
CA LYS A 77 -8.95 -0.02 -14.85
C LYS A 77 -9.54 -1.01 -15.86
N HIS A 78 -9.19 -2.28 -15.72
CA HIS A 78 -9.58 -3.36 -16.63
C HIS A 78 -10.62 -4.30 -16.03
N LYS A 79 -11.11 -3.98 -14.82
CA LYS A 79 -12.10 -4.77 -14.07
C LYS A 79 -11.66 -6.23 -13.89
N LEU A 80 -10.38 -6.41 -13.55
CA LEU A 80 -9.84 -7.73 -13.27
C LEU A 80 -10.53 -8.33 -12.02
N PRO A 81 -10.65 -9.66 -11.90
CA PRO A 81 -11.09 -10.29 -10.66
C PRO A 81 -10.11 -9.94 -9.54
N VAL A 82 -10.57 -9.23 -8.50
CA VAL A 82 -9.69 -8.73 -7.42
C VAL A 82 -8.94 -9.87 -6.71
N ALA A 83 -9.62 -10.99 -6.42
CA ALA A 83 -8.98 -12.18 -5.87
C ALA A 83 -7.92 -12.78 -6.81
N GLY A 84 -8.18 -12.77 -8.12
CA GLY A 84 -7.21 -13.21 -9.13
C GLY A 84 -5.97 -12.31 -9.18
N VAL A 85 -6.11 -11.00 -8.91
CA VAL A 85 -4.96 -10.10 -8.78
C VAL A 85 -4.12 -10.46 -7.55
N VAL A 86 -4.76 -10.79 -6.42
CA VAL A 86 -4.05 -11.26 -5.22
C VAL A 86 -3.27 -12.55 -5.51
N GLU A 87 -3.91 -13.53 -6.14
CA GLU A 87 -3.26 -14.78 -6.58
C GLU A 87 -2.06 -14.51 -7.51
N ALA A 88 -2.24 -13.67 -8.52
CA ALA A 88 -1.17 -13.31 -9.45
C ALA A 88 0.02 -12.63 -8.77
N VAL A 89 -0.23 -11.75 -7.80
CA VAL A 89 0.83 -11.07 -7.03
C VAL A 89 1.57 -12.07 -6.14
N VAL A 90 0.85 -12.96 -5.44
CA VAL A 90 1.45 -14.04 -4.66
C VAL A 90 2.36 -14.90 -5.54
N ASP A 91 1.88 -15.33 -6.71
CA ASP A 91 2.64 -16.15 -7.65
C ASP A 91 3.89 -15.42 -8.19
N GLY A 92 3.76 -14.12 -8.49
CA GLY A 92 4.85 -13.29 -8.99
C GLY A 92 5.96 -13.13 -7.95
N VAL A 93 5.59 -12.79 -6.71
CA VAL A 93 6.55 -12.66 -5.61
C VAL A 93 7.21 -13.99 -5.28
N GLN A 94 6.45 -15.10 -5.18
CA GLN A 94 7.04 -16.42 -4.94
C GLN A 94 8.02 -16.83 -6.03
N ALA A 95 7.73 -16.53 -7.30
CA ALA A 95 8.66 -16.76 -8.39
C ALA A 95 9.92 -15.89 -8.26
N GLY A 96 9.77 -14.60 -7.95
CA GLY A 96 10.90 -13.70 -7.73
C GLY A 96 11.78 -14.13 -6.56
N MET A 97 11.18 -14.54 -5.43
CA MET A 97 11.93 -15.05 -4.27
C MET A 97 12.76 -16.30 -4.62
N ARG A 98 12.19 -17.21 -5.41
CA ARG A 98 12.89 -18.41 -5.88
C ARG A 98 14.07 -18.07 -6.78
N ASP A 99 13.90 -17.11 -7.68
CA ASP A 99 14.86 -16.83 -8.75
C ASP A 99 15.95 -15.84 -8.30
N PHE A 100 15.65 -14.94 -7.36
CA PHE A 100 16.56 -13.90 -6.87
C PHE A 100 17.09 -14.13 -5.44
N GLY A 101 16.48 -15.03 -4.67
CA GLY A 101 16.95 -15.40 -3.33
C GLY A 101 16.68 -14.39 -2.21
N ILE A 102 15.84 -13.38 -2.46
CA ILE A 102 15.44 -12.39 -1.45
C ILE A 102 14.23 -12.87 -0.69
N LYS A 103 14.23 -12.61 0.62
CA LYS A 103 13.06 -12.88 1.45
C LYS A 103 12.05 -11.76 1.27
N THR A 104 10.87 -12.10 0.78
CA THR A 104 9.80 -11.13 0.57
C THR A 104 8.51 -11.60 1.22
N ASN A 105 7.84 -10.69 1.92
CA ASN A 105 6.49 -10.89 2.45
C ASN A 105 5.52 -9.92 1.78
N LEU A 106 4.22 -10.23 1.84
CA LEU A 106 3.16 -9.42 1.25
C LEU A 106 2.29 -8.75 2.30
N ILE A 107 1.91 -7.50 2.03
CA ILE A 107 0.91 -6.74 2.77
C ILE A 107 -0.22 -6.36 1.82
N GLY A 108 -1.45 -6.76 2.15
CA GLY A 108 -2.62 -6.33 1.39
C GLY A 108 -3.04 -4.92 1.81
N ILE A 109 -3.21 -4.00 0.87
CA ILE A 109 -3.74 -2.65 1.14
C ILE A 109 -5.25 -2.65 0.91
N MET A 110 -5.99 -2.01 1.82
CA MET A 110 -7.30 -1.43 1.54
C MET A 110 -7.13 0.02 1.09
N SER A 111 -7.51 0.34 -0.16
CA SER A 111 -7.42 1.70 -0.70
C SER A 111 -8.60 2.55 -0.27
N ARG A 112 -8.42 3.26 0.85
CA ARG A 112 -9.45 4.06 1.52
C ARG A 112 -10.15 5.06 0.59
N THR A 113 -9.42 5.59 -0.40
CA THR A 113 -9.90 6.51 -1.44
C THR A 113 -11.18 6.03 -2.12
N PHE A 114 -11.37 4.72 -2.29
CA PHE A 114 -12.51 4.14 -2.99
C PHE A 114 -13.71 3.82 -2.08
N GLY A 115 -13.61 4.13 -0.79
CA GLY A 115 -14.67 3.95 0.20
C GLY A 115 -14.75 2.53 0.77
N THR A 116 -15.62 2.40 1.77
CA THR A 116 -15.74 1.20 2.63
C THR A 116 -16.16 -0.05 1.88
N ASP A 117 -17.03 0.07 0.88
CA ASP A 117 -17.57 -1.07 0.13
C ASP A 117 -16.53 -1.66 -0.83
N ALA A 118 -15.73 -0.80 -1.47
CA ALA A 118 -14.58 -1.22 -2.27
C ALA A 118 -13.51 -1.85 -1.37
N CYS A 119 -13.22 -1.25 -0.22
CA CYS A 119 -12.29 -1.80 0.76
C CYS A 119 -12.76 -3.15 1.34
N GLN A 120 -14.08 -3.39 1.46
CA GLN A 120 -14.58 -4.70 1.88
C GLN A 120 -14.32 -5.75 0.79
N GLN A 121 -14.59 -5.45 -0.48
CA GLN A 121 -14.27 -6.36 -1.60
C GLN A 121 -12.76 -6.65 -1.67
N GLU A 122 -11.95 -5.63 -1.43
CA GLU A 122 -10.50 -5.73 -1.40
C GLU A 122 -10.01 -6.61 -0.24
N LEU A 123 -10.58 -6.42 0.96
CA LEU A 123 -10.29 -7.24 2.12
C LEU A 123 -10.71 -8.69 1.92
N ASP A 124 -11.89 -8.96 1.37
CA ASP A 124 -12.35 -10.32 1.08
C ASP A 124 -11.37 -11.05 0.14
N ALA A 125 -10.87 -10.35 -0.89
CA ALA A 125 -9.87 -10.87 -1.80
C ALA A 125 -8.53 -11.14 -1.10
N ILE A 126 -8.04 -10.21 -0.28
CA ILE A 126 -6.81 -10.37 0.52
C ILE A 126 -6.93 -11.59 1.45
N LEU A 127 -8.06 -11.72 2.17
CA LEU A 127 -8.28 -12.80 3.13
C LEU A 127 -8.37 -14.18 2.47
N SER A 128 -8.74 -14.25 1.18
CA SER A 128 -8.72 -15.51 0.42
C SER A 128 -7.31 -16.10 0.27
N GLN A 129 -6.26 -15.27 0.38
CA GLN A 129 -4.84 -15.64 0.31
C GLN A 129 -4.11 -15.33 1.63
N LYS A 130 -4.82 -15.29 2.76
CA LYS A 130 -4.27 -14.87 4.06
C LYS A 130 -3.03 -15.66 4.51
N ASP A 131 -2.87 -16.91 4.08
CA ASP A 131 -1.71 -17.74 4.46
C ASP A 131 -0.42 -17.31 3.74
N HIS A 132 -0.53 -16.43 2.74
CA HIS A 132 0.58 -15.83 1.99
C HIS A 132 0.77 -14.33 2.27
N ILE A 133 -0.06 -13.75 3.14
CA ILE A 133 -0.06 -12.32 3.46
C ILE A 133 0.21 -12.17 4.96
N VAL A 134 1.08 -11.24 5.33
CA VAL A 134 1.50 -11.09 6.75
C VAL A 134 0.80 -9.95 7.47
N ALA A 135 0.25 -8.98 6.74
CA ALA A 135 -0.42 -7.83 7.31
C ALA A 135 -1.46 -7.25 6.34
N VAL A 136 -2.34 -6.41 6.88
CA VAL A 136 -3.19 -5.50 6.10
C VAL A 136 -2.85 -4.06 6.44
N ASP A 137 -2.90 -3.21 5.42
CA ASP A 137 -2.67 -1.77 5.47
C ASP A 137 -3.91 -0.98 5.02
N LEU A 138 -3.99 0.29 5.43
CA LEU A 138 -4.97 1.26 4.95
C LEU A 138 -4.20 2.45 4.38
N ALA A 139 -4.33 2.67 3.08
CA ALA A 139 -3.60 3.71 2.34
C ALA A 139 -4.53 4.47 1.38
N GLY A 140 -4.09 5.65 0.92
CA GLY A 140 -4.85 6.52 0.02
C GLY A 140 -5.24 7.85 0.68
N ASP A 141 -6.35 8.45 0.25
CA ASP A 141 -6.81 9.76 0.73
C ASP A 141 -7.19 9.75 2.23
N GLU A 142 -6.21 10.06 3.09
CA GLU A 142 -6.36 10.04 4.54
C GLU A 142 -7.42 11.05 5.03
N LEU A 143 -7.41 12.28 4.48
CA LEU A 143 -8.31 13.35 4.91
C LEU A 143 -9.75 13.09 4.46
N GLY A 144 -9.95 12.60 3.24
CA GLY A 144 -11.29 12.30 2.71
C GLY A 144 -11.93 11.06 3.32
N GLN A 145 -11.13 10.12 3.83
CA GLN A 145 -11.59 8.80 4.27
C GLN A 145 -10.97 8.41 5.61
N PRO A 146 -11.34 9.08 6.73
CA PRO A 146 -10.73 8.86 8.05
C PRO A 146 -10.84 7.41 8.54
N GLY A 147 -9.94 7.03 9.45
CA GLY A 147 -9.71 5.63 9.84
C GLY A 147 -10.87 4.99 10.59
N ASP A 148 -11.69 5.80 11.28
CA ASP A 148 -12.89 5.39 12.02
C ASP A 148 -13.92 4.67 11.14
N ARG A 149 -13.91 4.95 9.84
CA ARG A 149 -14.78 4.27 8.85
C ARG A 149 -14.42 2.80 8.61
N PHE A 150 -13.23 2.35 9.02
CA PHE A 150 -12.68 1.04 8.69
C PHE A 150 -12.50 0.12 9.91
N VAL A 151 -13.09 0.48 11.06
CA VAL A 151 -12.97 -0.29 12.31
C VAL A 151 -13.48 -1.73 12.14
N SER A 152 -14.59 -1.93 11.40
CA SER A 152 -15.12 -3.27 11.11
C SER A 152 -14.17 -4.10 10.25
N HIS A 153 -13.51 -3.48 9.28
CA HIS A 153 -12.54 -4.13 8.39
C HIS A 153 -11.34 -4.61 9.19
N PHE A 154 -10.74 -3.74 10.00
CA PHE A 154 -9.59 -4.11 10.83
C PHE A 154 -9.94 -5.07 11.96
N LYS A 155 -11.19 -5.12 12.41
CA LYS A 155 -11.64 -6.24 13.25
C LYS A 155 -11.52 -7.58 12.52
N GLN A 156 -11.97 -7.69 11.27
CA GLN A 156 -11.82 -8.92 10.48
C GLN A 156 -10.34 -9.29 10.24
N VAL A 157 -9.48 -8.30 9.98
CA VAL A 157 -8.02 -8.49 9.83
C VAL A 157 -7.42 -9.17 11.08
N ARG A 158 -7.73 -8.62 12.27
CA ARG A 158 -7.22 -9.16 13.54
C ARG A 158 -7.83 -10.53 13.87
N ASP A 159 -9.13 -10.72 13.62
CA ASP A 159 -9.80 -12.01 13.81
C ASP A 159 -9.22 -13.09 12.87
N ALA A 160 -8.70 -12.70 11.70
CA ALA A 160 -7.99 -13.59 10.78
C ALA A 160 -6.53 -13.88 11.19
N GLY A 161 -6.01 -13.18 12.21
CA GLY A 161 -4.65 -13.37 12.73
C GLY A 161 -3.57 -12.60 11.96
N LEU A 162 -3.93 -11.64 11.10
CA LEU A 162 -2.99 -10.83 10.35
C LEU A 162 -2.51 -9.62 11.17
N ASN A 163 -1.28 -9.16 10.90
CA ASN A 163 -0.76 -7.93 11.51
C ASN A 163 -1.43 -6.69 10.91
N VAL A 164 -1.29 -5.55 11.60
CA VAL A 164 -1.88 -4.28 11.18
C VAL A 164 -0.81 -3.20 11.10
N THR A 165 -0.68 -2.60 9.91
CA THR A 165 -0.05 -1.30 9.70
C THR A 165 -1.08 -0.34 9.12
N VAL A 166 -0.94 0.97 9.32
CA VAL A 166 -1.90 1.96 8.83
C VAL A 166 -1.16 3.22 8.43
N HIS A 167 -1.42 3.77 7.25
CA HIS A 167 -1.00 5.14 6.94
C HIS A 167 -1.84 6.11 7.76
N ALA A 168 -1.17 6.85 8.64
CA ALA A 168 -1.79 7.83 9.52
C ALA A 168 -0.82 8.98 9.83
N ALA A 169 -1.40 10.15 10.09
CA ALA A 169 -0.70 11.39 10.40
C ALA A 169 0.32 11.79 9.32
N GLU A 170 -0.01 11.54 8.05
CA GLU A 170 0.72 12.01 6.88
C GLU A 170 0.11 13.34 6.39
N ALA A 171 -1.18 13.31 6.07
CA ALA A 171 -1.99 14.46 5.69
C ALA A 171 -2.89 14.96 6.84
N ALA A 172 -3.39 14.05 7.69
CA ALA A 172 -4.14 14.39 8.90
C ALA A 172 -3.22 14.65 10.11
N GLY A 173 -3.80 14.98 11.26
CA GLY A 173 -3.05 15.25 12.49
C GLY A 173 -2.73 14.00 13.31
N ALA A 174 -2.12 14.21 14.49
CA ALA A 174 -1.73 13.15 15.42
C ALA A 174 -2.91 12.29 15.91
N GLU A 175 -4.13 12.84 15.90
CA GLU A 175 -5.37 12.13 16.22
C GLU A 175 -5.60 10.91 15.32
N SER A 176 -5.17 10.97 14.05
CA SER A 176 -5.25 9.85 13.12
C SER A 176 -4.39 8.67 13.59
N THR A 177 -3.17 8.95 14.10
CA THR A 177 -2.31 7.91 14.69
C THR A 177 -2.93 7.31 15.95
N TRP A 178 -3.49 8.13 16.83
CA TRP A 178 -4.20 7.63 18.02
C TRP A 178 -5.33 6.69 17.65
N GLN A 179 -6.16 7.07 16.67
CA GLN A 179 -7.28 6.27 16.19
C GLN A 179 -6.80 4.94 15.58
N ALA A 180 -5.75 4.98 14.74
CA ALA A 180 -5.17 3.79 14.14
C ALA A 180 -4.67 2.78 15.21
N ILE A 181 -4.03 3.26 16.26
CA ILE A 181 -3.55 2.42 17.36
C ILE A 181 -4.72 1.85 18.16
N GLN A 182 -5.64 2.71 18.61
CA GLN A 182 -6.65 2.34 19.60
C GLN A 182 -7.82 1.54 19.02
N GLU A 183 -8.24 1.85 17.79
CA GLU A 183 -9.45 1.28 17.20
C GLU A 183 -9.13 0.29 16.08
N LEU A 184 -8.10 0.57 15.27
CA LEU A 184 -7.66 -0.34 14.20
C LEU A 184 -6.64 -1.37 14.68
N GLY A 185 -6.05 -1.17 15.86
CA GLY A 185 -5.10 -2.10 16.46
C GLY A 185 -3.75 -2.11 15.73
N ALA A 186 -3.36 -0.97 15.15
CA ALA A 186 -2.10 -0.84 14.45
C ALA A 186 -0.90 -0.98 15.38
N THR A 187 0.04 -1.84 15.00
CA THR A 187 1.34 -2.01 15.68
C THR A 187 2.48 -1.30 14.94
N ARG A 188 2.21 -0.84 13.71
CA ARG A 188 3.07 0.05 12.94
C ARG A 188 2.23 1.14 12.28
N ILE A 189 2.84 2.30 12.06
CA ILE A 189 2.23 3.46 11.43
C ILE A 189 3.06 3.88 10.22
N GLY A 190 2.43 3.89 9.06
CA GLY A 190 2.95 4.52 7.84
C GLY A 190 3.08 6.02 8.04
N HIS A 191 4.27 6.57 7.78
CA HIS A 191 4.62 7.99 7.98
C HIS A 191 4.63 8.42 9.46
N GLY A 192 3.47 8.69 10.06
CA GLY A 192 3.37 9.15 11.45
C GLY A 192 3.97 10.54 11.72
N VAL A 193 4.18 11.36 10.68
CA VAL A 193 5.00 12.59 10.79
C VAL A 193 4.42 13.65 11.73
N LYS A 194 3.10 13.71 11.89
CA LYS A 194 2.47 14.67 12.83
C LYS A 194 2.55 14.24 14.29
N ALA A 195 3.05 13.05 14.60
CA ALA A 195 3.22 12.61 15.99
C ALA A 195 4.15 13.55 16.79
N ILE A 196 5.08 14.22 16.12
CA ILE A 196 5.97 15.22 16.73
C ILE A 196 5.24 16.38 17.41
N HIS A 197 3.97 16.64 17.05
CA HIS A 197 3.16 17.71 17.63
C HIS A 197 2.38 17.28 18.88
N ASP A 198 2.42 16.00 19.25
CA ASP A 198 1.80 15.45 20.45
C ASP A 198 2.84 14.69 21.30
N PRO A 199 3.44 15.34 22.31
CA PRO A 199 4.41 14.68 23.19
C PRO A 199 3.90 13.42 23.87
N LYS A 200 2.61 13.36 24.21
CA LYS A 200 2.03 12.17 24.84
C LYS A 200 1.95 11.00 23.86
N LEU A 201 1.66 11.28 22.60
CA LEU A 201 1.69 10.27 21.56
C LEU A 201 3.13 9.77 21.35
N MET A 202 4.12 10.66 21.30
CA MET A 202 5.53 10.24 21.18
C MET A 202 5.97 9.33 22.33
N ASP A 203 5.63 9.69 23.57
CA ASP A 203 5.90 8.86 24.74
C ASP A 203 5.21 7.49 24.59
N TYR A 204 3.93 7.48 24.23
CA TYR A 204 3.16 6.24 24.02
C TYR A 204 3.76 5.33 22.94
N LEU A 205 4.15 5.90 21.79
CA LEU A 205 4.77 5.17 20.68
C LEU A 205 6.05 4.45 21.13
N ALA A 206 6.90 5.16 21.90
CA ALA A 206 8.14 4.60 22.42
C ALA A 206 7.90 3.52 23.49
N GLU A 207 7.03 3.78 24.46
CA GLU A 207 6.70 2.86 25.55
C GLU A 207 6.08 1.55 25.04
N ASN A 208 5.21 1.64 24.03
CA ASN A 208 4.49 0.50 23.47
C ASN A 208 5.18 -0.11 22.24
N ARG A 209 6.34 0.41 21.84
CA ARG A 209 7.14 -0.05 20.70
C ARG A 209 6.33 -0.10 19.39
N ILE A 210 5.50 0.91 19.16
CA ILE A 210 4.78 1.06 17.89
C ILE A 210 5.79 1.50 16.83
N GLY A 211 5.89 0.72 15.75
CA GLY A 211 6.82 1.02 14.67
C GLY A 211 6.40 2.26 13.86
N ILE A 212 7.35 3.11 13.49
CA ILE A 212 7.15 4.22 12.55
C ILE A 212 7.87 3.92 11.24
N GLU A 213 7.12 3.88 10.15
CA GLU A 213 7.62 3.60 8.80
C GLU A 213 7.88 4.93 8.08
N SER A 214 9.05 5.54 8.31
CA SER A 214 9.41 6.86 7.76
C SER A 214 9.83 6.80 6.28
N CYS A 215 9.20 7.62 5.44
CA CYS A 215 9.48 7.74 4.01
C CYS A 215 9.98 9.14 3.65
N LEU A 216 11.28 9.43 3.86
CA LEU A 216 11.82 10.79 3.82
C LEU A 216 11.55 11.54 2.49
N THR A 217 11.87 10.93 1.35
CA THR A 217 11.63 11.54 0.03
C THR A 217 10.15 11.67 -0.27
N SER A 218 9.34 10.68 0.11
CA SER A 218 7.88 10.74 -0.04
C SER A 218 7.27 11.89 0.75
N ASN A 219 7.76 12.18 1.95
CA ASN A 219 7.24 13.28 2.77
C ASN A 219 7.62 14.66 2.22
N PHE A 220 8.67 14.73 1.42
CA PHE A 220 9.11 15.95 0.75
C PHE A 220 8.37 16.18 -0.57
N GLN A 221 8.11 15.10 -1.31
CA GLN A 221 7.38 15.07 -2.57
C GLN A 221 5.89 15.33 -2.37
#